data_AF-A0A511ULB7-F1
#
_entry.id   AF-A0A511ULB7-F1
#
_cell.length_a   1.000
_cell.length_b   1.000
_cell.length_c   1.000
_cell.angle_alpha   90.00
_cell.angle_beta   90.00
_cell.angle_gamma   90.00
#
_symmetry.space_group_name_H-M   'P 1'
#
loop_
_entity.id
_entity.type
_entity.pdbx_description
1 polymer ?
#
loop_
_entity_poly.entity_id
_entity_poly.type
_entity_poly.pdbx_seq_one_letter_code
_entity_poly.pdbx_strand_id
1 'polypeptide(L)'
;MEWLNDNAQAISAVASICTLFVWIFYAQLLYNGYVRQRRPRVIINRGKGIGIEAICLISNMSSEAIYIQHLVAVLHIHQRSYSLDVVEYQQQEDQQHNTRYRTHQGPLASGGYLHIQSFGGIVEQVKRYWDIDDELLHEPNIQLEIRAIAIYGSEDMPTGASRSFNIDFNAPPDHQLLPASIDTKRLNSRGQRKQVLEWAKEIETHKAH
;
A
#
# COMPACT_ATOMS: atom_id res chain seq x y z
N MET A 1 39.09 -45.10 -32.79
CA MET A 1 37.65 -44.86 -33.05
C MET A 1 36.74 -45.71 -32.15
N GLU A 2 37.14 -46.91 -31.72
CA GLU A 2 36.31 -47.78 -30.84
C GLU A 2 36.03 -47.21 -29.43
N TRP A 3 37.00 -46.52 -28.81
CA TRP A 3 36.82 -45.98 -27.44
C TRP A 3 35.66 -44.97 -27.29
N LEU A 4 35.44 -44.15 -28.32
CA LEU A 4 34.33 -43.20 -28.36
C LEU A 4 32.98 -43.92 -28.49
N ASN A 5 32.95 -45.08 -29.14
CA ASN A 5 31.74 -45.88 -29.33
C ASN A 5 31.39 -46.65 -28.04
N ASP A 6 32.38 -47.23 -27.36
CA ASP A 6 32.20 -47.95 -26.09
C ASP A 6 31.71 -47.03 -24.95
N ASN A 7 32.15 -45.76 -24.96
CA ASN A 7 31.76 -44.77 -23.95
C ASN A 7 30.68 -43.80 -24.44
N ALA A 8 30.16 -43.98 -25.66
CA ALA A 8 29.18 -43.07 -26.26
C ALA A 8 27.93 -42.90 -25.38
N GLN A 9 27.50 -43.98 -24.73
CA GLN A 9 26.33 -43.95 -23.84
C GLN A 9 26.59 -43.13 -22.58
N ALA A 10 27.78 -43.26 -21.97
CA ALA A 10 28.18 -42.47 -20.80
C ALA A 10 28.34 -40.98 -21.16
N ILE A 11 28.97 -40.68 -22.30
CA ILE A 11 29.14 -39.32 -22.81
C ILE A 11 27.76 -38.68 -23.10
N SER A 12 26.85 -39.43 -23.74
CA SER A 12 25.49 -38.96 -24.01
C SER A 12 24.69 -38.73 -22.72
N ALA A 13 24.87 -39.60 -21.71
CA ALA A 13 24.22 -39.43 -20.40
C ALA A 13 24.72 -38.15 -19.70
N VAL A 14 26.03 -37.91 -19.68
CA VAL A 14 26.62 -36.69 -19.12
C VAL A 14 26.16 -35.45 -19.89
N ALA A 15 26.16 -35.49 -21.22
CA ALA A 15 25.66 -34.39 -22.05
C ALA A 15 24.18 -34.08 -21.78
N SER A 16 23.36 -35.11 -21.55
CA SER A 16 21.94 -34.95 -21.21
C SER A 16 21.75 -34.31 -19.83
N ILE A 17 22.56 -34.72 -18.84
CA ILE A 17 22.57 -34.11 -17.50
C ILE A 17 23.01 -32.64 -17.56
N CYS A 18 24.08 -32.33 -18.28
CA CYS A 18 24.53 -30.95 -18.50
C CYS A 18 23.43 -30.10 -19.17
N THR A 19 22.75 -30.66 -20.17
CA THR A 19 21.63 -30.00 -20.84
C THR A 19 20.48 -29.73 -19.86
N LEU A 20 20.15 -30.69 -19.00
CA LEU A 20 19.14 -30.51 -17.95
C LEU A 20 19.52 -29.38 -16.98
N PHE A 21 20.79 -29.27 -16.59
CA PHE A 21 21.26 -28.16 -15.74
C PHE A 21 21.10 -26.80 -16.42
N VAL A 22 21.40 -26.70 -17.71
CA VAL A 22 21.16 -25.48 -18.49
C VAL A 22 19.68 -25.11 -18.47
N TRP A 23 18.77 -26.07 -18.65
CA TRP A 23 17.32 -25.83 -18.54
C TRP A 23 16.90 -25.39 -17.16
N ILE A 24 17.41 -26.01 -16.09
CA ILE A 24 17.12 -25.60 -14.71
C ILE A 24 17.59 -24.17 -14.46
N PHE A 25 18.80 -23.82 -14.92
CA PHE A 25 19.33 -22.46 -14.80
C PHE A 25 18.44 -21.43 -15.52
N TYR A 26 18.04 -21.72 -16.75
CA TYR A 26 17.10 -20.86 -17.48
C TYR A 26 15.74 -20.75 -16.78
N ALA A 27 15.19 -21.86 -16.29
CA ALA A 27 13.94 -21.86 -15.55
C ALA A 27 14.04 -21.01 -14.27
N GLN A 28 15.15 -21.10 -13.54
CA GLN A 28 15.42 -20.26 -12.37
C GLN A 28 15.50 -18.77 -12.73
N LEU A 29 16.18 -18.41 -13.82
CA LEU A 29 16.30 -17.02 -14.26
C LEU A 29 14.93 -16.44 -14.65
N LEU A 30 14.14 -17.21 -15.42
CA LEU A 30 12.77 -16.83 -15.80
C LEU A 30 11.86 -16.70 -14.58
N TYR A 31 11.92 -17.65 -13.65
CA TYR A 31 11.12 -17.63 -12.43
C TYR A 31 11.44 -16.40 -11.56
N ASN A 32 12.73 -16.09 -11.37
CA ASN A 32 13.16 -14.92 -10.60
C ASN A 32 12.69 -13.60 -11.26
N GLY A 33 12.75 -13.51 -12.60
CA GLY A 33 12.20 -12.38 -13.34
C GLY A 33 10.70 -12.23 -13.14
N TYR A 34 9.97 -13.34 -13.29
CA TYR A 34 8.51 -13.40 -13.12
C TYR A 34 8.07 -12.96 -11.71
N VAL A 35 8.70 -13.50 -10.66
CA VAL A 35 8.37 -13.17 -9.27
C VAL A 35 8.71 -11.71 -8.94
N ARG A 36 9.78 -11.14 -9.51
CA ARG A 36 10.16 -9.75 -9.25
C ARG A 36 9.19 -8.77 -9.89
N GLN A 37 8.70 -9.06 -11.09
CA GLN A 37 7.79 -8.18 -11.84
C GLN A 37 6.38 -8.15 -11.24
N ARG A 38 5.91 -9.26 -10.65
CA ARG A 38 4.54 -9.37 -10.13
C ARG A 38 4.31 -8.87 -8.71
N ARG A 39 5.33 -8.34 -8.02
CA ARG A 39 5.14 -7.83 -6.64
C ARG A 39 4.52 -6.44 -6.68
N PRO A 40 3.23 -6.26 -6.31
CA PRO A 40 2.65 -4.95 -6.22
C PRO A 40 3.40 -4.10 -5.20
N ARG A 41 3.57 -2.82 -5.52
CA ARG A 41 4.26 -1.85 -4.68
C ARG A 41 3.49 -0.54 -4.68
N VAL A 42 2.83 -0.26 -3.57
CA VAL A 42 2.24 1.05 -3.29
C VAL A 42 3.15 1.79 -2.32
N ILE A 43 3.37 3.07 -2.59
CA ILE A 43 4.13 3.96 -1.73
C ILE A 43 3.22 5.05 -1.21
N ILE A 44 3.25 5.27 0.10
CA ILE A 44 2.57 6.35 0.79
C ILE A 44 3.64 7.36 1.19
N ASN A 45 3.54 8.58 0.69
CA ASN A 45 4.51 9.64 0.93
C ASN A 45 3.82 10.96 1.25
N ARG A 46 4.58 11.87 1.86
CA ARG A 46 4.22 13.29 1.87
C ARG A 46 4.74 13.97 0.62
N GLY A 47 3.89 14.79 0.00
CA GLY A 47 4.22 15.70 -1.08
C GLY A 47 4.16 17.15 -0.60
N LYS A 48 4.20 18.07 -1.58
CA LYS A 48 4.00 19.53 -1.47
C LYS A 48 3.41 19.99 -0.12
N GLY A 49 4.11 20.88 0.57
CA GLY A 49 3.74 21.41 1.88
C GLY A 49 4.73 21.02 2.98
N ILE A 50 4.53 21.55 4.18
CA ILE A 50 5.37 21.33 5.37
C ILE A 50 4.42 20.95 6.53
N GLY A 51 4.85 20.04 7.41
CA GLY A 51 4.04 19.64 8.56
C GLY A 51 2.72 18.99 8.17
N ILE A 52 1.66 19.34 8.89
CA ILE A 52 0.30 18.83 8.63
C ILE A 52 -0.28 19.33 7.30
N GLU A 53 0.19 20.45 6.77
CA GLU A 53 -0.24 21.00 5.47
C GLU A 53 0.37 20.24 4.28
N ALA A 54 1.31 19.32 4.53
CA ALA A 54 1.84 18.45 3.49
C ALA A 54 0.74 17.57 2.91
N ILE A 55 0.73 17.39 1.58
CA ILE A 55 -0.26 16.55 0.90
C ILE A 55 0.11 15.07 1.03
N CYS A 56 -0.86 14.23 1.39
CA CYS A 56 -0.71 12.77 1.34
C CYS A 56 -0.77 12.29 -0.12
N LEU A 57 0.28 11.60 -0.56
CA LEU A 57 0.42 11.04 -1.90
C LEU A 57 0.47 9.51 -1.84
N ILE A 58 -0.30 8.89 -2.73
CA ILE A 58 -0.31 7.44 -2.92
C ILE A 58 0.19 7.16 -4.33
N SER A 59 1.31 6.45 -4.45
CA SER A 59 1.93 6.15 -5.75
C SER A 59 1.91 4.65 -6.04
N ASN A 60 1.51 4.30 -7.26
CA ASN A 60 1.62 2.94 -7.76
C ASN A 60 3.00 2.73 -8.39
N MET A 61 3.86 1.97 -7.73
CA MET A 61 5.18 1.54 -8.22
C MET A 61 5.18 0.06 -8.63
N SER A 62 4.01 -0.54 -8.84
CA SER A 62 3.83 -1.87 -9.43
C SER A 62 4.08 -1.83 -10.94
N SER A 63 4.36 -2.97 -11.56
CA SER A 63 4.54 -3.06 -13.02
C SER A 63 3.23 -2.89 -13.80
N GLU A 64 2.10 -3.28 -13.20
CA GLU A 64 0.77 -3.13 -13.79
C GLU A 64 -0.08 -2.12 -13.01
N ALA A 65 -1.24 -1.77 -13.57
CA ALA A 65 -2.22 -0.94 -12.89
C ALA A 65 -2.78 -1.66 -11.66
N ILE A 66 -3.01 -0.92 -10.58
CA ILE A 66 -3.72 -1.37 -9.39
C ILE A 66 -5.05 -0.65 -9.32
N TYR A 67 -6.06 -1.24 -8.70
CA TYR A 67 -7.29 -0.53 -8.37
C TYR A 67 -7.26 -0.16 -6.88
N ILE A 68 -7.22 1.14 -6.57
CA ILE A 68 -7.33 1.60 -5.17
C ILE A 68 -8.78 1.41 -4.75
N GLN A 69 -9.00 0.50 -3.80
CA GLN A 69 -10.33 0.15 -3.32
C GLN A 69 -10.71 0.99 -2.10
N HIS A 70 -9.81 1.10 -1.12
CA HIS A 70 -10.01 1.88 0.11
C HIS A 70 -8.74 2.60 0.51
N LEU A 71 -8.89 3.76 1.15
CA LEU A 71 -7.80 4.45 1.81
C LEU A 71 -8.22 4.83 3.22
N VAL A 72 -7.73 4.07 4.19
CA VAL A 72 -8.11 4.22 5.58
C VAL A 72 -7.08 5.08 6.28
N ALA A 73 -7.55 6.14 6.94
CA ALA A 73 -6.80 6.85 7.95
C ALA A 73 -7.14 6.25 9.31
N VAL A 74 -6.13 5.89 10.08
CA VAL A 74 -6.27 5.42 11.46
C VAL A 74 -5.51 6.38 12.36
N LEU A 75 -6.24 7.12 13.16
CA LEU A 75 -5.70 8.04 14.15
C LEU A 75 -5.57 7.31 15.48
N HIS A 76 -4.34 7.14 15.92
CA HIS A 76 -3.98 6.55 17.20
C HIS A 76 -3.74 7.66 18.22
N ILE A 77 -4.58 7.70 19.26
CA ILE A 77 -4.47 8.63 20.38
C ILE A 77 -4.48 7.77 21.65
N HIS A 78 -3.38 7.79 22.42
CA HIS A 78 -3.21 6.97 23.61
C HIS A 78 -3.43 5.45 23.35
N GLN A 79 -4.52 4.87 23.86
CA GLN A 79 -4.89 3.46 23.70
C GLN A 79 -6.08 3.27 22.74
N ARG A 80 -6.59 4.36 22.16
CA ARG A 80 -7.73 4.33 21.24
C ARG A 80 -7.27 4.55 19.81
N SER A 81 -7.97 3.91 18.89
CA SER A 81 -7.72 4.01 17.46
C SER A 81 -9.02 4.35 16.77
N TYR A 82 -9.00 5.41 15.96
CA TYR A 82 -10.17 5.91 15.24
C TYR A 82 -9.89 5.78 13.74
N SER A 83 -10.65 4.93 13.07
CA SER A 83 -10.45 4.63 11.65
C SER A 83 -11.54 5.26 10.78
N LEU A 84 -11.17 5.78 9.62
CA LEU A 84 -12.09 6.33 8.63
C LEU A 84 -11.60 6.01 7.21
N ASP A 85 -12.49 5.59 6.31
CA ASP A 85 -12.19 5.53 4.88
C ASP A 85 -12.29 6.94 4.26
N VAL A 86 -11.13 7.54 4.04
CA VAL A 86 -10.98 8.93 3.61
C VAL A 86 -11.53 9.14 2.20
N VAL A 87 -11.38 8.14 1.33
CA VAL A 87 -11.82 8.20 -0.07
C VAL A 87 -13.34 8.27 -0.16
N GLU A 88 -14.04 7.54 0.70
CA GLU A 88 -15.49 7.49 0.74
C GLU A 88 -16.09 8.73 1.39
N TYR A 89 -15.55 9.14 2.54
CA TYR A 89 -16.02 10.32 3.25
C TYR A 89 -15.96 11.58 2.36
N GLN A 90 -14.86 11.75 1.62
CA GLN A 90 -14.70 12.87 0.68
C GLN A 90 -15.69 12.81 -0.50
N GLN A 91 -16.02 11.62 -1.01
CA GLN A 91 -17.04 11.47 -2.05
C GLN A 91 -18.43 11.87 -1.56
N GLN A 92 -18.75 11.61 -0.30
CA GLN A 92 -20.03 11.99 0.29
C GLN A 92 -20.13 13.52 0.47
N GLU A 93 -19.06 14.19 0.92
CA GLU A 93 -18.99 15.65 0.99
C GLU A 93 -19.12 16.31 -0.40
N ASP A 94 -18.45 15.76 -1.43
CA ASP A 94 -18.53 16.26 -2.80
C ASP A 94 -19.93 16.09 -3.42
N GLN A 95 -20.61 14.98 -3.13
CA GLN A 95 -22.00 14.76 -3.56
C GLN A 95 -22.96 15.80 -2.96
N GLN A 96 -22.77 16.18 -1.70
CA GLN A 96 -23.55 17.24 -1.06
C GLN A 96 -23.27 18.63 -1.67
N HIS A 97 -22.03 18.89 -2.07
CA HIS A 97 -21.61 20.20 -2.58
C HIS A 97 -21.66 20.36 -4.11
N ASN A 98 -22.17 19.35 -4.84
CA ASN A 98 -22.25 19.35 -6.31
C ASN A 98 -20.89 19.62 -6.99
N THR A 99 -19.79 19.24 -6.32
CA THR A 99 -18.43 19.31 -6.85
C THR A 99 -18.20 18.14 -7.82
N ARG A 100 -17.48 18.42 -8.91
CA ARG A 100 -17.23 17.50 -10.02
C ARG A 100 -16.67 16.17 -9.50
N TYR A 101 -17.38 15.05 -9.75
CA TYR A 101 -17.02 13.68 -9.37
C TYR A 101 -15.52 13.37 -9.55
N ARG A 102 -14.71 13.52 -8.51
CA ARG A 102 -13.37 12.93 -8.42
C ARG A 102 -13.48 11.74 -7.49
N THR A 103 -13.70 10.56 -8.06
CA THR A 103 -13.58 9.34 -7.26
C THR A 103 -12.10 9.19 -6.90
N HIS A 104 -11.78 9.36 -5.62
CA HIS A 104 -10.46 8.98 -5.10
C HIS A 104 -10.30 7.43 -5.06
N GLN A 105 -11.36 6.70 -5.40
CA GLN A 105 -11.36 5.29 -5.75
C GLN A 105 -11.20 5.12 -7.26
N GLY A 106 -10.40 4.13 -7.69
CA GLY A 106 -10.26 3.86 -9.12
C GLY A 106 -8.95 3.18 -9.52
N PRO A 107 -8.79 2.88 -10.82
CA PRO A 107 -7.56 2.34 -11.36
C PRO A 107 -6.44 3.40 -11.32
N LEU A 108 -5.30 3.02 -10.77
CA LEU A 108 -4.07 3.79 -10.73
C LEU A 108 -3.03 3.09 -11.62
N ALA A 109 -2.72 3.72 -12.75
CA ALA A 109 -1.73 3.21 -13.70
C ALA A 109 -0.34 3.02 -13.05
N SER A 110 0.50 2.17 -13.63
CA SER A 110 1.89 2.02 -13.21
C SER A 110 2.63 3.36 -13.30
N GLY A 111 3.37 3.72 -12.25
CA GLY A 111 4.02 5.03 -12.11
C GLY A 111 3.09 6.19 -11.76
N GLY A 112 1.77 5.95 -11.74
CA GLY A 112 0.77 6.95 -11.40
C GLY A 112 0.76 7.30 -9.91
N TYR A 113 0.20 8.45 -9.59
CA TYR A 113 -0.01 8.89 -8.22
C TYR A 113 -1.39 9.52 -8.04
N LEU A 114 -1.94 9.33 -6.84
CA LEU A 114 -3.19 9.89 -6.39
C LEU A 114 -2.90 10.92 -5.29
N HIS A 115 -3.51 12.09 -5.43
CA HIS A 115 -3.58 13.09 -4.38
C HIS A 115 -4.82 12.84 -3.55
N ILE A 116 -4.67 12.75 -2.24
CA ILE A 116 -5.80 12.67 -1.31
C ILE A 116 -6.11 14.09 -0.84
N GLN A 117 -5.44 14.53 0.23
CA GLN A 117 -5.54 15.87 0.81
C GLN A 117 -4.35 16.11 1.75
N SER A 118 -4.33 17.23 2.48
CA SER A 118 -3.30 17.47 3.50
C SER A 118 -3.44 16.50 4.68
N PHE A 119 -2.34 16.19 5.37
CA PHE A 119 -2.42 15.35 6.58
C PHE A 119 -3.32 15.97 7.66
N GLY A 120 -3.31 17.30 7.80
CA GLY A 120 -4.22 18.03 8.68
C GLY A 120 -5.68 17.84 8.29
N GLY A 121 -6.01 17.92 6.99
CA GLY A 121 -7.36 17.65 6.49
C GLY A 121 -7.82 16.21 6.78
N ILE A 122 -6.93 15.22 6.65
CA ILE A 122 -7.23 13.83 7.03
C ILE A 122 -7.55 13.74 8.52
N VAL A 123 -6.74 14.35 9.39
CA VAL A 123 -6.99 14.32 10.84
C VAL A 123 -8.32 15.00 11.18
N GLU A 124 -8.60 16.15 10.59
CA GLU A 124 -9.84 16.89 10.83
C GLU A 124 -11.08 16.10 10.40
N GLN A 125 -11.01 15.34 9.30
CA GLN A 125 -12.09 14.45 8.88
C GLN A 125 -12.31 13.29 9.87
N VAL A 126 -11.24 12.63 10.31
CA VAL A 126 -11.33 11.58 11.32
C VAL A 126 -11.92 12.13 12.63
N LYS A 127 -11.45 13.31 13.04
CA LYS A 127 -11.95 14.04 14.21
C LYS A 127 -13.45 14.32 14.11
N ARG A 128 -13.90 14.90 12.99
CA ARG A 128 -15.31 15.23 12.77
C ARG A 128 -16.20 13.99 12.73
N TYR A 129 -15.75 12.91 12.09
CA TYR A 129 -16.53 11.67 11.98
C TYR A 129 -16.73 10.99 13.34
N TRP A 130 -15.69 10.97 14.18
CA TRP A 130 -15.71 10.32 15.49
C TRP A 130 -16.06 11.27 16.66
N ASP A 131 -16.39 12.53 16.37
CA ASP A 131 -16.66 13.59 17.34
C ASP A 131 -15.57 13.68 18.43
N ILE A 132 -14.30 13.74 17.98
CA ILE A 132 -13.13 13.78 18.87
C ILE A 132 -12.91 15.22 19.34
N ASP A 133 -12.77 15.39 20.66
CA ASP A 133 -12.46 16.68 21.28
C ASP A 133 -11.11 17.26 20.80
N ASP A 134 -11.05 18.57 20.59
CA ASP A 134 -9.83 19.27 20.14
C ASP A 134 -8.65 19.12 21.12
N GLU A 135 -8.94 19.00 22.42
CA GLU A 135 -7.91 18.82 23.45
C GLU A 135 -7.13 17.51 23.25
N LEU A 136 -7.80 16.44 22.78
CA LEU A 136 -7.17 15.14 22.52
C LEU A 136 -6.16 15.19 21.37
N LEU A 137 -6.28 16.16 20.46
CA LEU A 137 -5.34 16.36 19.36
C LEU A 137 -4.07 17.13 19.78
N HIS A 138 -4.03 17.67 20.99
CA HIS A 138 -2.85 18.35 21.54
C HIS A 138 -2.04 17.46 22.50
N GLU A 139 -2.52 16.24 22.75
CA GLU A 139 -1.86 15.24 23.56
C GLU A 139 -0.59 14.70 22.88
N PRO A 140 0.43 14.26 23.66
CA PRO A 140 1.65 13.70 23.08
C PRO A 140 1.40 12.32 22.46
N ASN A 141 2.28 11.93 21.54
CA ASN A 141 2.29 10.61 20.88
C ASN A 141 1.08 10.33 19.97
N ILE A 142 0.55 11.35 19.30
CA ILE A 142 -0.44 11.13 18.25
C ILE A 142 0.23 10.52 17.03
N GLN A 143 -0.36 9.45 16.52
CA GLN A 143 0.13 8.79 15.31
C GLN A 143 -1.01 8.61 14.32
N LEU A 144 -0.77 9.00 13.07
CA LEU A 144 -1.65 8.77 11.95
C LEU A 144 -1.08 7.66 11.07
N GLU A 145 -1.77 6.53 11.01
CA GLU A 145 -1.49 5.47 10.05
C GLU A 145 -2.38 5.63 8.82
N ILE A 146 -1.76 5.67 7.64
CA ILE A 146 -2.48 5.59 6.37
C ILE A 146 -2.36 4.16 5.86
N ARG A 147 -3.49 3.53 5.56
CA ARG A 147 -3.58 2.18 4.98
C ARG A 147 -4.24 2.27 3.61
N ALA A 148 -3.52 1.84 2.58
CA ALA A 148 -4.05 1.69 1.23
C ALA A 148 -4.41 0.22 0.97
N ILE A 149 -5.65 -0.04 0.58
CA ILE A 149 -6.13 -1.35 0.16
C ILE A 149 -6.35 -1.30 -1.34
N ALA A 150 -5.65 -2.16 -2.08
CA ALA A 150 -5.71 -2.18 -3.53
C ALA A 150 -5.90 -3.58 -4.08
N ILE A 151 -6.63 -3.69 -5.18
CA ILE A 151 -6.76 -4.91 -5.97
C ILE A 151 -5.71 -4.88 -7.07
N TYR A 152 -4.97 -5.96 -7.21
CA TYR A 152 -3.99 -6.14 -8.28
C TYR A 152 -4.49 -7.23 -9.21
N GLY A 153 -4.74 -6.91 -10.49
CA GLY A 153 -5.46 -7.81 -11.40
C GLY A 153 -4.80 -9.17 -11.59
N SER A 154 -3.50 -9.29 -11.35
CA SER A 154 -2.77 -10.56 -11.44
C SER A 154 -2.80 -11.42 -10.16
N GLU A 155 -3.55 -11.03 -9.12
CA GLU A 155 -3.60 -11.64 -7.79
C GLU A 155 -5.05 -11.81 -7.28
N ASP A 156 -5.35 -12.93 -6.64
CA ASP A 156 -6.71 -13.24 -6.13
C ASP A 156 -7.05 -12.54 -4.80
N MET A 157 -6.04 -12.02 -4.10
CA MET A 157 -6.19 -11.42 -2.78
C MET A 157 -5.81 -9.93 -2.82
N PRO A 158 -6.48 -9.07 -2.05
CA PRO A 158 -6.13 -7.66 -1.99
C PRO A 158 -4.71 -7.48 -1.45
N THR A 159 -4.04 -6.46 -1.96
CA THR A 159 -2.73 -6.02 -1.49
C THR A 159 -2.90 -4.81 -0.59
N GLY A 160 -2.18 -4.81 0.53
CA GLY A 160 -2.15 -3.68 1.46
C GLY A 160 -0.80 -2.98 1.47
N ALA A 161 -0.85 -1.68 1.70
CA ALA A 161 0.32 -0.89 2.08
C ALA A 161 -0.05 0.00 3.25
N SER A 162 0.82 0.13 4.24
CA SER A 162 0.61 1.08 5.34
C SER A 162 1.84 1.89 5.67
N ARG A 163 1.61 3.11 6.15
CA ARG A 163 2.67 3.98 6.65
C ARG A 163 2.15 4.87 7.75
N SER A 164 2.90 4.93 8.84
CA SER A 164 2.58 5.75 10.00
C SER A 164 3.40 7.02 10.05
N PHE A 165 2.77 8.08 10.53
CA PHE A 165 3.35 9.40 10.73
C PHE A 165 3.03 9.85 12.14
N ASN A 166 4.04 10.28 12.88
CA ASN A 166 3.85 10.91 14.18
C ASN A 166 3.48 12.37 13.94
N ILE A 167 2.47 12.83 14.67
CA ILE A 167 1.95 14.19 14.57
C ILE A 167 2.14 14.89 15.90
N ASP A 168 2.61 16.13 15.84
CA ASP A 168 2.70 17.01 17.00
C ASP A 168 2.19 18.39 16.57
N PHE A 169 0.96 18.73 16.96
CA PHE A 169 0.34 20.01 16.58
C PHE A 169 0.98 21.22 17.29
N ASN A 170 1.68 21.01 18.41
CA ASN A 170 2.36 22.06 19.18
C ASN A 170 3.76 22.36 18.64
N ALA A 171 4.31 21.46 17.82
CA ALA A 171 5.62 21.63 17.21
C ALA A 171 5.62 22.71 16.12
N PRO A 172 6.80 23.30 15.80
CA PRO A 172 6.94 24.14 14.61
C PRO A 172 6.63 23.33 13.33
N PRO A 173 6.17 23.98 12.24
CA PRO A 173 5.64 23.29 11.05
C PRO A 173 6.54 22.19 10.48
N ASP A 174 7.86 22.35 10.52
CA ASP A 174 8.83 21.38 10.02
C ASP A 174 8.92 20.09 10.85
N HIS A 175 8.45 20.12 12.11
CA HIS A 175 8.43 19.00 13.05
C HIS A 175 7.02 18.48 13.34
N GLN A 176 5.97 19.13 12.87
CA GLN A 176 4.58 18.72 13.13
C GLN A 176 4.21 17.36 12.52
N LEU A 177 4.94 16.92 11.49
CA LEU A 177 4.67 15.66 10.81
C LEU A 177 5.99 14.94 10.56
N LEU A 178 6.22 13.81 11.22
CA LEU A 178 7.42 13.00 11.07
C LEU A 178 7.07 11.57 10.68
N PRO A 179 7.65 11.00 9.63
CA PRO A 179 7.39 9.61 9.29
C PRO A 179 7.93 8.69 10.38
N ALA A 180 7.10 7.80 10.92
CA ALA A 180 7.53 6.80 11.91
C ALA A 180 8.46 5.73 11.30
N SER A 181 8.47 5.64 9.97
CA SER A 181 9.31 4.72 9.20
C SER A 181 9.78 5.32 7.88
N ILE A 182 10.98 4.93 7.44
CA ILE A 182 11.61 5.43 6.21
C ILE A 182 10.82 5.00 4.97
N ASP A 183 10.28 3.78 4.95
CA ASP A 183 9.56 3.23 3.80
C ASP A 183 8.14 2.80 4.17
N THR A 184 7.29 2.66 3.16
CA THR A 184 5.93 2.14 3.31
C THR A 184 5.99 0.64 3.61
N LYS A 185 5.31 0.21 4.67
CA LYS A 185 5.18 -1.20 5.03
C LYS A 185 4.27 -1.88 4.00
N ARG A 186 4.80 -2.89 3.32
CA ARG A 186 4.06 -3.69 2.34
C ARG A 186 3.49 -4.93 3.01
N LEU A 187 2.21 -5.21 2.76
CA LEU A 187 1.50 -6.35 3.30
C LEU A 187 1.36 -7.43 2.22
N ASN A 188 2.47 -8.15 1.98
CA ASN A 188 2.60 -9.07 0.83
C ASN A 188 2.60 -10.56 1.22
N SER A 189 2.83 -10.89 2.50
CA SER A 189 2.79 -12.30 2.93
C SER A 189 1.35 -12.83 2.98
N ARG A 190 1.15 -14.14 2.92
CA ARG A 190 -0.20 -14.74 3.00
C ARG A 190 -0.95 -14.31 4.27
N GLY A 191 -0.28 -14.25 5.41
CA GLY A 191 -0.87 -13.77 6.67
C GLY A 191 -1.22 -12.29 6.63
N GLN A 192 -0.33 -11.47 6.07
CA GLN A 192 -0.57 -10.03 5.90
C GLN A 192 -1.73 -9.75 4.93
N ARG A 193 -1.86 -10.52 3.84
CA ARG A 193 -3.00 -10.39 2.92
C ARG A 193 -4.33 -10.77 3.57
N LYS A 194 -4.33 -11.71 4.52
CA LYS A 194 -5.54 -11.99 5.34
C LYS A 194 -5.88 -10.80 6.23
N GLN A 195 -4.89 -10.18 6.87
CA GLN A 195 -5.09 -8.97 7.66
C GLN A 195 -5.67 -7.82 6.81
N VAL A 196 -5.19 -7.64 5.59
CA VAL A 196 -5.73 -6.64 4.64
C VAL A 196 -7.18 -6.94 4.28
N LEU A 197 -7.52 -8.22 4.11
CA LEU A 197 -8.90 -8.64 3.88
C LEU A 197 -9.80 -8.36 5.10
N GLU A 198 -9.29 -8.55 6.32
CA GLU A 198 -10.00 -8.18 7.55
C GLU A 198 -10.27 -6.68 7.60
N TRP A 199 -9.27 -5.84 7.29
CA TRP A 199 -9.49 -4.39 7.18
C TRP A 199 -10.57 -4.03 6.16
N ALA A 200 -10.56 -4.65 4.98
CA ALA A 200 -11.58 -4.40 3.97
C ALA A 200 -12.99 -4.77 4.47
N LYS A 201 -13.12 -5.91 5.17
CA LYS A 201 -14.39 -6.34 5.76
C LYS A 201 -14.88 -5.39 6.85
N GLU A 202 -14.00 -4.94 7.74
CA GLU A 202 -14.34 -3.99 8.80
C GLU A 202 -14.93 -2.71 8.21
N ILE A 203 -14.34 -2.18 7.12
CA ILE A 203 -14.85 -1.00 6.43
C ILE A 203 -16.23 -1.28 5.85
N GLU A 204 -16.41 -2.37 5.10
CA GLU A 204 -17.70 -2.73 4.51
C GLU A 204 -18.81 -2.92 5.56
N THR A 205 -18.50 -3.45 6.74
CA THR A 205 -19.48 -3.58 7.82
C THR A 205 -19.92 -2.24 8.42
N HIS A 206 -19.02 -1.24 8.46
CA HIS A 206 -19.37 0.10 8.96
C HIS A 206 -20.24 0.88 7.96
N LYS A 207 -20.25 0.51 6.67
CA LYS A 207 -21.14 1.11 5.65
C LYS A 207 -22.62 0.69 5.78
N ALA A 208 -22.90 -0.39 6.50
CA ALA A 208 -24.25 -0.97 6.56
C ALA A 208 -25.16 -0.31 7.61
N HIS A 209 -24.66 0.70 8.33
CA HIS A 209 -25.36 1.46 9.37
C HIS A 209 -25.45 2.94 9.01
#